data_AF-A0A382Q016-F1
#
_entry.id   AF-A0A382Q016-F1
#
_cell.length_a   1.000
_cell.length_b   1.000
_cell.length_c   1.000
_cell.angle_alpha   90.00
_cell.angle_beta   90.00
_cell.angle_gamma   90.00
#
_symmetry.space_group_name_H-M   'P 1'
#
loop_
_entity.id
_entity.type
_entity.pdbx_description
1 polymer ?
#
loop_
_entity_poly.entity_id
_entity_poly.type
_entity_poly.pdbx_seq_one_letter_code
_entity_poly.pdbx_strand_id
1 'polypeptide(L)' 'VKKINIAVWGLGRHSTSRIIPALSCIEELSIVGVCSRNPQS' A
#
# COMPACT_ATOMS: atom_id res chain seq x y z
N VAL A 1 10.85 4.95 -16.30
CA VAL A 1 9.72 5.83 -15.94
C VAL A 1 9.90 6.30 -14.50
N LYS A 2 9.59 7.56 -14.16
CA LYS A 2 9.74 8.04 -12.77
C LYS A 2 8.59 7.47 -11.93
N LYS A 3 8.90 6.72 -10.87
CA LYS A 3 7.88 6.16 -9.97
C LYS A 3 7.41 7.16 -8.93
N ILE A 4 6.14 7.09 -8.55
CA ILE A 4 5.55 7.82 -7.44
C ILE A 4 5.62 6.91 -6.22
N ASN A 5 6.28 7.41 -5.17
CA ASN A 5 6.38 6.72 -3.89
C ASN A 5 5.12 7.02 -3.07
N ILE A 6 4.48 5.96 -2.56
CA ILE A 6 3.27 6.05 -1.75
C ILE A 6 3.43 5.27 -0.45
N ALA A 7 2.80 5.77 0.60
CA ALA A 7 2.65 5.07 1.86
C ALA A 7 1.16 4.76 2.09
N VAL A 8 0.85 3.57 2.59
CA VAL A 8 -0.54 3.16 2.85
C VAL A 8 -0.84 3.27 4.34
N TRP A 9 -1.84 4.08 4.71
CA TRP A 9 -2.32 4.19 6.09
C TRP A 9 -3.66 3.46 6.25
N GLY A 10 -3.69 2.49 7.17
CA GLY A 10 -4.84 1.62 7.42
C GLY A 10 -4.69 0.27 6.74
N LEU A 11 -4.26 -0.74 7.51
CA LEU A 11 -4.03 -2.12 7.05
C LEU A 11 -5.21 -3.05 7.39
N GLY A 12 -6.43 -2.55 7.22
CA GLY A 12 -7.62 -3.38 7.35
C GLY A 12 -7.77 -4.36 6.19
N ARG A 13 -8.72 -5.29 6.29
CA ARG A 13 -8.98 -6.35 5.29
C ARG A 13 -9.09 -5.83 3.86
N HIS A 14 -9.76 -4.70 3.64
CA HIS A 14 -9.90 -4.13 2.30
C HIS A 14 -8.56 -3.65 1.73
N SER A 15 -7.74 -3.03 2.57
CA SER A 15 -6.43 -2.51 2.17
C SER A 15 -5.49 -3.65 1.77
N THR A 16 -5.39 -4.69 2.61
CA THR A 16 -4.49 -5.83 2.37
C THR A 16 -4.97 -6.75 1.25
N SER A 17 -6.28 -6.96 1.10
CA SER A 17 -6.81 -7.88 0.08
C SER A 17 -7.06 -7.26 -1.29
N ARG A 18 -7.19 -5.93 -1.39
CA ARG A 18 -7.55 -5.26 -2.64
C ARG A 18 -6.64 -4.10 -2.99
N ILE A 19 -6.45 -3.16 -2.08
CA ILE A 19 -5.73 -1.92 -2.38
C ILE A 19 -4.24 -2.18 -2.61
N ILE A 20 -3.55 -2.81 -1.65
CA ILE A 20 -2.11 -3.10 -1.75
C ILE A 20 -1.79 -3.96 -2.99
N PRO A 21 -2.53 -5.05 -3.27
CA PRO A 21 -2.35 -5.81 -4.50
C PRO A 21 -2.56 -4.97 -5.76
N ALA A 22 -3.63 -4.17 -5.84
CA ALA A 22 -3.90 -3.33 -7.00
C ALA A 22 -2.79 -2.29 -7.24
N LEU A 23 -2.32 -1.64 -6.18
CA LEU A 23 -1.22 -0.68 -6.24
C LEU A 23 0.10 -1.33 -6.68
N SER A 24 0.32 -2.60 -6.30
CA SER A 24 1.53 -3.35 -6.67
C SER A 24 1.58 -3.73 -8.16
N CYS A 25 0.43 -3.71 -8.84
CA CYS A 25 0.34 -4.00 -10.28
C CYS A 25 0.55 -2.76 -11.17
N ILE A 26 0.66 -1.56 -10.59
CA ILE A 26 0.83 -0.31 -11.33
C ILE A 26 2.33 0.03 -11.38
N GLU A 27 2.94 -0.02 -12.57
CA GLU A 27 4.39 0.12 -12.75
C GLU A 27 4.94 1.47 -12.26
N GLU A 28 4.14 2.52 -12.41
CA GLU A 28 4.46 3.89 -12.04
C GLU A 28 4.36 4.15 -10.53
N LEU A 29 3.86 3.19 -9.74
CA LEU A 29 3.74 3.32 -8.30
C LEU A 29 4.77 2.44 -7.57
N SER A 30 5.16 2.90 -6.39
CA SER A 30 6.01 2.15 -5.46
C SER A 30 5.52 2.35 -4.04
N ILE A 31 5.10 1.26 -3.39
CA ILE A 31 4.74 1.28 -1.97
C ILE A 31 6.03 1.29 -1.16
N VAL A 32 6.33 2.42 -0.50
CA VAL A 32 7.56 2.61 0.29
C VAL A 32 7.36 2.44 1.78
N GLY A 33 6.11 2.30 2.23
CA GLY A 33 5.80 2.10 3.63
C GLY A 33 4.33 1.84 3.88
N VAL A 34 4.05 1.29 5.06
CA VAL A 34 2.71 1.06 5.56
C VAL A 34 2.61 1.56 7.00
N CYS A 35 1.43 2.03 7.38
CA CYS A 35 1.12 2.46 8.75
C CYS A 35 -0.24 1.88 9.15
N SER A 36 -0.34 1.36 10.38
CA SER A 36 -1.60 0.91 10.96
C SER A 36 -1.72 1.42 12.39
N ARG A 37 -2.95 1.67 12.83
CA ARG A 37 -3.25 1.94 14.24
C ARG A 37 -3.12 0.68 15.09
N ASN A 38 -3.32 -0.49 14.48
CA ASN A 38 -3.12 -1.76 15.16
C ASN A 38 -1.72 -2.28 14.80
N PRO A 39 -0.78 -2.32 15.76
CA PRO A 39 0.60 -2.76 15.50
C PRO A 39 0.72 -4.24 15.10
N GLN A 40 -0.35 -5.02 15.23
CA GLN A 40 -0.42 -6.43 14.84
C GLN A 40 -0.96 -6.62 13.40
N SER A 41 -1.31 -5.54 12.70
CA SER A 41 -1.82 -5.60 11.32
C SER A 41 -0.71 -5.60 10.29
#